data_AF-A0A959JM66-F1
#
_entry.id   AF-A0A959JM66-F1
#
_cell.length_a   1.000
_cell.length_b   1.000
_cell.length_c   1.000
_cell.angle_alpha   90.00
_cell.angle_beta   90.00
_cell.angle_gamma   90.00
#
_symmetry.space_group_name_H-M   'P 1'
#
loop_
_entity.id
_entity.type
_entity.pdbx_description
1 polymer ?
#
loop_
_entity_poly.entity_id
_entity_poly.type
_entity_poly.pdbx_seq_one_letter_code
_entity_poly.pdbx_strand_id
1 'polypeptide(L)'
;LVDGLVRDGLANVYDGVAMGCFADATAKKYDISREEQDRFAIQSYNRSASSWEAGIFKDEVSGVSVTDRKGNVTTIDTDQEYKNVIFEKIPSLRAVFTKDGTVTAANASTINDGAAAVILVSEDALKKYNLKPLAKIISYADAAQDPEWFTTAPVKAAEKALKKSGLTLQDMDLFEVNEAFAVVTLAFIKQLGLDEDKVNVHGGAVSLGHPLGCSGARIVVTLLNALHKKNGKYGLAAICNGGGGASAMIIEAM
;
A
#
# COMPACT_ATOMS: atom_id res chain seq x y z
N LEU A 1 15.39 3.16 28.16
CA LEU A 1 14.28 2.49 27.47
C LEU A 1 14.34 2.89 26.00
N VAL A 2 14.13 1.97 25.05
CA VAL A 2 14.15 2.26 23.60
C VAL A 2 12.83 1.78 23.01
N ASP A 3 12.20 2.59 22.17
CA ASP A 3 11.00 2.19 21.43
C ASP A 3 11.38 1.25 20.28
N GLY A 4 10.90 0.01 20.36
CA GLY A 4 11.23 -1.04 19.37
C GLY A 4 10.59 -0.78 18.01
N LEU A 5 9.38 -0.21 17.95
CA LEU A 5 8.72 0.07 16.68
C LEU A 5 9.47 1.17 15.91
N VAL A 6 9.87 2.23 16.62
CA VAL A 6 10.66 3.30 16.00
C VAL A 6 12.01 2.77 15.55
N ARG A 7 12.75 2.10 16.43
CA ARG A 7 14.11 1.60 16.11
C ARG A 7 14.10 0.56 14.99
N ASP A 8 13.19 -0.40 15.04
CA ASP A 8 13.25 -1.60 14.20
C ASP A 8 12.43 -1.45 12.90
N GLY A 9 11.49 -0.50 12.82
CA GLY A 9 10.58 -0.36 11.69
C GLY A 9 10.48 1.04 11.05
N LEU A 10 10.67 2.12 11.81
CA LEU A 10 10.34 3.48 11.35
C LEU A 10 11.53 4.46 11.29
N ALA A 11 12.71 4.03 11.72
CA ALA A 11 13.96 4.77 11.66
C ALA A 11 14.94 4.12 10.70
N ASN A 12 15.71 4.94 10.00
CA ASN A 12 16.71 4.47 9.09
C ASN A 12 17.84 3.80 9.87
N VAL A 13 18.22 2.59 9.48
CA VAL A 13 19.22 1.81 10.21
C VAL A 13 20.61 2.47 10.20
N TYR A 14 20.90 3.30 9.20
CA TYR A 14 22.24 3.86 8.98
C TYR A 14 22.52 5.13 9.78
N ASP A 15 21.51 5.99 9.95
CA ASP A 15 21.67 7.32 10.56
C ASP A 15 20.58 7.66 11.60
N GLY A 16 19.61 6.76 11.83
CA GLY A 16 18.51 6.95 12.79
C GLY A 16 17.45 7.95 12.35
N VAL A 17 17.52 8.48 11.13
CA VAL A 17 16.54 9.45 10.62
C VAL A 17 15.18 8.78 10.40
N ALA A 18 14.11 9.45 10.82
CA ALA A 18 12.75 8.95 10.62
C ALA A 18 12.38 8.87 9.13
N MET A 19 11.68 7.80 8.72
CA MET A 19 11.32 7.56 7.31
C MET A 19 10.62 8.76 6.64
N GLY A 20 9.81 9.51 7.39
CA GLY A 20 9.09 10.66 6.85
C GLY A 20 9.98 11.83 6.39
N CYS A 21 11.22 11.93 6.88
CA CYS A 21 12.18 12.93 6.38
C CYS A 21 12.56 12.66 4.91
N PHE A 22 12.65 11.39 4.52
CA PHE A 22 12.93 11.01 3.13
C PHE A 22 11.70 11.17 2.23
N ALA A 23 10.50 11.04 2.79
CA ALA A 23 9.27 11.41 2.10
C ALA A 23 9.23 12.93 1.81
N ASP A 24 9.60 13.79 2.76
CA ASP A 24 9.79 15.23 2.51
C ASP A 24 10.85 15.51 1.42
N ALA A 25 11.99 14.80 1.45
CA ALA A 25 13.02 14.91 0.41
C ALA A 25 12.50 14.51 -0.97
N THR A 26 11.64 13.50 -1.04
CA THR A 26 10.98 13.05 -2.27
C THR A 26 10.02 14.09 -2.79
N ALA A 27 9.18 14.67 -1.92
CA ALA A 27 8.26 15.74 -2.30
C ALA A 27 9.02 16.90 -2.94
N LYS A 28 10.13 17.32 -2.33
CA LYS A 28 11.02 18.35 -2.87
C LYS A 28 11.66 17.96 -4.21
N LYS A 29 12.16 16.74 -4.34
CA LYS A 29 12.86 16.29 -5.57
C LYS A 29 11.93 16.23 -6.78
N TYR A 30 10.68 15.86 -6.58
CA TYR A 30 9.70 15.68 -7.64
C TYR A 30 8.68 16.80 -7.73
N ASP A 31 8.89 17.93 -7.03
CA ASP A 31 7.96 19.06 -6.97
C ASP A 31 6.51 18.62 -6.70
N ILE A 32 6.33 17.78 -5.68
CA ILE A 32 5.00 17.32 -5.22
C ILE A 32 4.62 18.20 -4.03
N SER A 33 3.59 19.02 -4.20
CA SER A 33 3.18 19.99 -3.20
C SER A 33 2.51 19.34 -1.99
N ARG A 34 2.35 20.13 -0.92
CA ARG A 34 1.56 19.73 0.26
C ARG A 34 0.10 19.49 -0.11
N GLU A 35 -0.46 20.38 -0.93
CA GLU A 35 -1.84 20.35 -1.39
C GLU A 35 -2.12 19.11 -2.25
N GLU A 36 -1.15 18.69 -3.08
CA GLU A 36 -1.26 17.45 -3.85
C GLU A 36 -1.31 16.21 -2.94
N GLN A 37 -0.45 16.16 -1.91
CA GLN A 37 -0.45 15.07 -0.93
C GLN A 37 -1.73 15.02 -0.11
N ASP A 38 -2.24 16.17 0.33
CA ASP A 38 -3.48 16.27 1.09
C ASP A 38 -4.69 15.90 0.21
N ARG A 39 -4.74 16.34 -1.06
CA ARG A 39 -5.78 15.94 -2.01
C ARG A 39 -5.79 14.42 -2.22
N PHE A 40 -4.61 13.83 -2.41
CA PHE A 40 -4.47 12.38 -2.59
C PHE A 40 -4.93 11.62 -1.34
N ALA A 41 -4.54 12.08 -0.15
CA ALA A 41 -4.99 11.50 1.11
C ALA A 41 -6.52 11.54 1.26
N ILE A 42 -7.12 12.71 1.01
CA ILE A 42 -8.59 12.88 1.02
C ILE A 42 -9.27 11.89 0.06
N GLN A 43 -8.72 11.73 -1.14
CA GLN A 43 -9.23 10.77 -2.11
C GLN A 43 -9.11 9.33 -1.60
N SER A 44 -7.99 8.95 -0.99
CA SER A 44 -7.81 7.62 -0.41
C SER A 44 -8.87 7.35 0.67
N TYR A 45 -9.09 8.28 1.60
CA TYR A 45 -10.13 8.17 2.62
C TYR A 45 -11.53 8.02 2.03
N ASN A 46 -11.87 8.83 1.02
CA ASN A 46 -13.15 8.72 0.33
C ASN A 46 -13.31 7.38 -0.38
N ARG A 47 -12.28 6.89 -1.09
CA ARG A 47 -12.32 5.59 -1.77
C ARG A 47 -12.48 4.44 -0.78
N SER A 48 -11.79 4.48 0.37
CA SER A 48 -11.96 3.49 1.43
C SER A 48 -13.36 3.51 2.03
N ALA A 49 -13.90 4.69 2.34
CA ALA A 49 -15.25 4.83 2.89
C ALA A 49 -16.30 4.28 1.91
N SER A 50 -16.26 4.69 0.64
CA SER A 50 -17.19 4.20 -0.38
C SER A 50 -17.03 2.70 -0.64
N SER A 51 -15.81 2.16 -0.59
CA SER A 51 -15.56 0.72 -0.80
C SER A 51 -16.10 -0.12 0.36
N TRP A 52 -15.96 0.36 1.60
CA TRP A 52 -16.58 -0.26 2.77
C TRP A 52 -18.11 -0.19 2.73
N GLU A 53 -18.68 0.97 2.39
CA GLU A 53 -20.13 1.16 2.25
C GLU A 53 -20.73 0.23 1.17
N ALA A 54 -20.04 0.11 0.02
CA ALA A 54 -20.44 -0.78 -1.07
C ALA A 54 -20.16 -2.28 -0.77
N GLY A 55 -19.56 -2.61 0.38
CA GLY A 55 -19.25 -3.99 0.75
C GLY A 55 -18.15 -4.63 -0.11
N ILE A 56 -17.26 -3.83 -0.70
CA ILE A 56 -16.17 -4.32 -1.56
C ILE A 56 -15.21 -5.22 -0.79
N PHE A 57 -14.93 -4.93 0.47
CA PHE A 57 -13.96 -5.69 1.26
C PHE A 57 -14.49 -7.01 1.85
N LYS A 58 -15.78 -7.33 1.64
CA LYS A 58 -16.40 -8.55 2.21
C LYS A 58 -15.77 -9.85 1.74
N ASP A 59 -15.19 -9.85 0.54
CA ASP A 59 -14.58 -11.05 -0.05
C ASP A 59 -13.12 -11.26 0.41
N GLU A 60 -12.50 -10.24 1.02
CA GLU A 60 -11.09 -10.30 1.45
C GLU A 60 -10.88 -10.18 2.96
N VAL A 61 -11.80 -9.56 3.70
CA VAL A 61 -11.70 -9.41 5.16
C VAL A 61 -12.33 -10.59 5.87
N SER A 62 -11.54 -11.27 6.69
CA SER A 62 -12.01 -12.28 7.64
C SER A 62 -12.03 -11.69 9.04
N GLY A 63 -13.19 -11.70 9.68
CA GLY A 63 -13.35 -11.16 11.03
C GLY A 63 -12.52 -11.90 12.08
N VAL A 64 -12.00 -11.16 13.07
CA VAL A 64 -11.26 -11.67 14.22
C VAL A 64 -12.10 -11.53 15.48
N SER A 65 -12.36 -12.65 16.16
CA SER A 65 -13.10 -12.65 17.42
C SER A 65 -12.16 -12.45 18.61
N VAL A 66 -12.45 -11.44 19.43
CA VAL A 66 -11.73 -11.13 20.66
C VAL A 66 -12.64 -11.39 21.85
N THR A 67 -12.18 -12.21 22.79
CA THR A 67 -12.88 -12.51 24.03
C THR A 67 -12.31 -11.68 25.18
N ASP A 68 -13.16 -10.88 25.82
CA ASP A 68 -12.75 -10.10 27.00
C ASP A 68 -12.60 -10.97 28.26
N ARG A 69 -12.10 -10.39 29.36
CA ARG A 69 -11.93 -11.11 30.64
C ARG A 69 -13.23 -11.62 31.25
N LYS A 70 -14.39 -11.09 30.85
CA LYS A 70 -15.73 -11.49 31.31
C LYS A 70 -16.37 -12.56 30.41
N GLY A 71 -15.72 -12.92 29.31
CA GLY A 71 -16.22 -13.90 28.34
C GLY A 71 -17.07 -13.31 27.22
N ASN A 72 -17.19 -11.98 27.11
CA ASN A 72 -17.91 -11.37 25.99
C ASN A 72 -17.06 -11.46 24.71
N VAL A 73 -17.68 -11.86 23.60
CA VAL A 73 -17.02 -11.96 22.30
C VAL A 73 -17.37 -10.75 21.45
N THR A 74 -16.34 -10.05 20.97
CA THR A 74 -16.48 -8.97 19.98
C THR A 74 -15.80 -9.41 18.69
N THR A 75 -16.51 -9.37 17.56
CA THR A 75 -15.92 -9.61 16.24
C THR A 75 -15.44 -8.29 15.65
N ILE A 76 -14.18 -8.25 15.21
CA ILE A 76 -13.57 -7.15 14.48
C ILE A 76 -13.47 -7.59 13.02
N ASP A 77 -14.33 -7.05 12.15
CA ASP A 77 -14.47 -7.45 10.75
C ASP A 77 -14.45 -6.28 9.76
N THR A 78 -14.09 -5.09 10.24
CA THR A 78 -14.13 -3.84 9.48
C THR A 78 -12.90 -3.01 9.77
N ASP A 79 -12.22 -2.50 8.74
CA ASP A 79 -11.12 -1.53 8.94
C ASP A 79 -11.64 -0.28 9.65
N GLN A 80 -10.83 0.25 10.56
CA GLN A 80 -11.25 1.34 11.44
C GLN A 80 -10.66 2.69 11.02
N GLU A 81 -9.48 2.68 10.38
CA GLU A 81 -8.69 3.89 10.12
C GLU A 81 -9.44 4.93 9.28
N TYR A 82 -10.14 4.49 8.23
CA TYR A 82 -10.81 5.43 7.32
C TYR A 82 -11.91 6.27 7.99
N LYS A 83 -12.37 5.88 9.18
CA LYS A 83 -13.41 6.57 9.96
C LYS A 83 -12.84 7.66 10.88
N ASN A 84 -11.52 7.69 11.07
CA ASN A 84 -10.86 8.57 12.03
C ASN A 84 -10.51 9.96 11.45
N VAL A 85 -10.64 10.13 10.13
CA VAL A 85 -10.29 11.37 9.45
C VAL A 85 -11.26 12.51 9.78
N ILE A 86 -10.71 13.70 9.97
CA ILE A 86 -11.46 14.96 10.08
C ILE A 86 -11.02 15.82 8.91
N PHE A 87 -11.75 15.74 7.79
CA PHE A 87 -11.35 16.30 6.50
C PHE A 87 -11.03 17.80 6.57
N GLU A 88 -11.79 18.57 7.35
CA GLU A 88 -11.63 20.02 7.49
C GLU A 88 -10.30 20.40 8.16
N LYS A 89 -9.72 19.48 8.94
CA LYS A 89 -8.44 19.72 9.61
C LYS A 89 -7.24 19.46 8.72
N ILE A 90 -7.37 18.65 7.67
CA ILE A 90 -6.23 18.19 6.85
C ILE A 90 -5.34 19.36 6.40
N PRO A 91 -5.87 20.44 5.78
CA PRO A 91 -5.02 21.54 5.31
C PRO A 91 -4.30 22.29 6.45
N SER A 92 -4.86 22.25 7.67
CA SER A 92 -4.33 22.94 8.85
C SER A 92 -3.25 22.14 9.60
N LEU A 93 -3.08 20.85 9.28
CA LEU A 93 -2.12 20.00 9.98
C LEU A 93 -0.69 20.47 9.73
N ARG A 94 0.08 20.50 10.82
CA ARG A 94 1.51 20.82 10.79
C ARG A 94 2.30 19.62 10.24
N ALA A 95 3.39 19.93 9.53
CA ALA A 95 4.37 18.93 9.13
C ALA A 95 4.94 18.21 10.36
N VAL A 96 5.15 16.90 10.24
CA VAL A 96 5.54 16.04 11.37
C VAL A 96 7.06 15.88 11.47
N PHE A 97 7.74 15.76 10.34
CA PHE A 97 9.13 15.29 10.30
C PHE A 97 10.15 16.42 10.15
N THR A 98 9.88 17.40 9.29
CA THR A 98 10.73 18.57 9.10
C THR A 98 9.93 19.86 9.20
N LYS A 99 10.58 20.96 9.62
CA LYS A 99 9.90 22.25 9.89
C LYS A 99 9.18 22.80 8.65
N ASP A 100 9.84 22.70 7.50
CA ASP A 100 9.34 23.17 6.20
C ASP A 100 8.87 21.99 5.34
N GLY A 101 8.55 20.87 5.99
CA GLY A 101 8.11 19.63 5.35
C GLY A 101 6.66 19.71 4.85
N THR A 102 6.29 18.68 4.11
CA THR A 102 4.97 18.50 3.51
C THR A 102 4.21 17.30 4.07
N VAL A 103 4.93 16.36 4.70
CA VAL A 103 4.33 15.17 5.30
C VAL A 103 3.66 15.52 6.63
N THR A 104 2.40 15.12 6.77
CA THR A 104 1.57 15.27 7.97
C THR A 104 0.99 13.95 8.43
N ALA A 105 0.35 13.96 9.60
CA ALA A 105 -0.37 12.79 10.10
C ALA A 105 -1.56 12.36 9.22
N ALA A 106 -2.10 13.23 8.35
CA ALA A 106 -3.21 12.86 7.48
C ALA A 106 -2.79 12.35 6.10
N ASN A 107 -1.56 12.66 5.65
CA ASN A 107 -1.04 12.23 4.36
C ASN A 107 0.09 11.19 4.49
N ALA A 108 0.25 10.63 5.69
CA ALA A 108 1.07 9.47 6.01
C ALA A 108 0.17 8.34 6.51
N SER A 109 0.54 7.09 6.25
CA SER A 109 -0.16 5.96 6.88
C SER A 109 0.04 5.96 8.39
N THR A 110 -0.95 5.48 9.13
CA THR A 110 -0.86 5.33 10.58
C THR A 110 -0.09 4.06 10.99
N ILE A 111 0.04 3.85 12.29
CA ILE A 111 0.61 2.62 12.86
C ILE A 111 -0.58 1.69 13.11
N ASN A 112 -0.56 0.51 12.50
CA ASN A 112 -1.71 -0.39 12.51
C ASN A 112 -1.30 -1.84 12.75
N ASP A 113 -2.28 -2.62 13.19
CA ASP A 113 -2.20 -4.06 13.37
C ASP A 113 -3.03 -4.77 12.29
N GLY A 114 -2.51 -5.87 11.76
CA GLY A 114 -3.22 -6.66 10.77
C GLY A 114 -2.40 -7.83 10.26
N ALA A 115 -3.06 -8.78 9.59
CA ALA A 115 -2.43 -9.90 8.93
C ALA A 115 -3.10 -10.17 7.59
N ALA A 116 -2.32 -10.60 6.60
CA ALA A 116 -2.80 -11.04 5.30
C ALA A 116 -2.01 -12.29 4.89
N ALA A 117 -2.68 -13.24 4.25
CA ALA A 117 -2.08 -14.48 3.81
C ALA A 117 -2.64 -14.89 2.44
N VAL A 118 -1.80 -15.57 1.66
CA VAL A 118 -2.17 -16.19 0.39
C VAL A 118 -1.68 -17.63 0.39
N ILE A 119 -2.39 -18.51 -0.31
CA ILE A 119 -1.97 -19.90 -0.50
C ILE A 119 -1.31 -19.99 -1.89
N LEU A 120 -0.02 -20.29 -1.91
CA LEU A 120 0.74 -20.52 -3.13
C LEU A 120 0.80 -22.02 -3.44
N VAL A 121 0.52 -22.37 -4.69
CA VAL A 121 0.51 -23.74 -5.17
C VAL A 121 1.17 -23.83 -6.54
N SER A 122 1.82 -24.96 -6.83
CA SER A 122 2.30 -25.25 -8.18
C SER A 122 1.15 -25.69 -9.09
N GLU A 123 1.37 -25.65 -10.40
CA GLU A 123 0.41 -26.19 -11.38
C GLU A 123 0.10 -27.67 -11.13
N ASP A 124 1.11 -28.45 -10.72
CA ASP A 124 0.92 -29.87 -10.36
C ASP A 124 0.02 -30.03 -9.14
N ALA A 125 0.15 -29.16 -8.14
CA ALA A 125 -0.73 -29.16 -6.97
C ALA A 125 -2.16 -28.75 -7.34
N LEU A 126 -2.35 -27.79 -8.25
CA LEU A 126 -3.69 -27.45 -8.77
C LEU A 126 -4.38 -28.68 -9.37
N LYS A 127 -3.67 -29.43 -10.23
CA LYS A 127 -4.18 -30.66 -10.86
C LYS A 127 -4.43 -31.76 -9.84
N LYS A 128 -3.47 -32.01 -8.95
CA LYS A 128 -3.54 -33.08 -7.94
C LYS A 128 -4.69 -32.90 -6.96
N TYR A 129 -4.93 -31.67 -6.52
CA TYR A 129 -5.95 -31.35 -5.51
C TYR A 129 -7.23 -30.77 -6.11
N ASN A 130 -7.35 -30.71 -7.45
CA ASN A 130 -8.50 -30.14 -8.17
C ASN A 130 -8.88 -28.73 -7.70
N LEU A 131 -7.87 -27.87 -7.53
CA LEU A 131 -8.05 -26.50 -7.05
C LEU A 131 -8.30 -25.55 -8.22
N LYS A 132 -9.14 -24.53 -8.00
CA LYS A 132 -9.33 -23.43 -8.93
C LYS A 132 -8.44 -22.26 -8.48
N PRO A 133 -7.44 -21.85 -9.28
CA PRO A 133 -6.60 -20.72 -8.92
C PRO A 133 -7.40 -19.42 -8.98
N LEU A 134 -7.09 -18.48 -8.09
CA LEU A 134 -7.64 -17.12 -8.16
C LEU A 134 -6.79 -16.21 -9.06
N ALA A 135 -5.48 -16.44 -9.09
CA ALA A 135 -4.57 -15.70 -9.92
C ALA A 135 -3.34 -16.52 -10.27
N LYS A 136 -2.62 -16.04 -11.27
CA LYS A 136 -1.30 -16.52 -11.66
C LYS A 136 -0.27 -15.42 -11.42
N ILE A 137 0.84 -15.77 -10.76
CA ILE A 137 2.00 -14.87 -10.66
C ILE A 137 2.71 -14.88 -12.01
N ILE A 138 2.69 -13.75 -12.72
CA ILE A 138 3.36 -13.59 -14.02
C ILE A 138 4.83 -13.27 -13.81
N SER A 139 5.10 -12.32 -12.92
CA SER A 139 6.47 -11.96 -12.56
C SER A 139 6.50 -11.26 -11.21
N TYR A 140 7.70 -11.20 -10.64
CA TYR A 140 8.02 -10.39 -9.48
C TYR A 140 9.48 -9.98 -9.58
N ALA A 141 9.81 -8.86 -8.96
CA ALA A 141 11.16 -8.34 -8.90
C ALA A 141 11.37 -7.49 -7.65
N ASP A 142 12.61 -7.51 -7.17
CA ASP A 142 13.10 -6.60 -6.14
C ASP A 142 14.02 -5.53 -6.75
N ALA A 143 14.00 -4.36 -6.13
CA ALA A 143 14.92 -3.29 -6.42
C ALA A 143 15.44 -2.66 -5.13
N ALA A 144 16.63 -2.07 -5.24
CA ALA A 144 17.22 -1.29 -4.17
C ALA A 144 17.88 -0.05 -4.78
N GLN A 145 17.96 0.99 -3.98
CA GLN A 145 18.74 2.19 -4.22
C GLN A 145 19.13 2.81 -2.87
N ASP A 146 19.73 4.00 -2.88
CA ASP A 146 20.15 4.64 -1.64
C ASP A 146 18.98 4.77 -0.66
N PRO A 147 19.22 4.55 0.65
CA PRO A 147 18.16 4.52 1.67
C PRO A 147 17.27 5.77 1.70
N GLU A 148 17.85 6.93 1.44
CA GLU A 148 17.15 8.22 1.37
C GLU A 148 16.11 8.29 0.23
N TRP A 149 16.18 7.39 -0.75
CA TRP A 149 15.26 7.34 -1.89
C TRP A 149 14.33 6.12 -1.85
N PHE A 150 14.16 5.45 -0.71
CA PHE A 150 13.31 4.25 -0.60
C PHE A 150 11.88 4.45 -1.15
N THR A 151 11.33 5.66 -1.01
CA THR A 151 10.02 6.11 -1.51
C THR A 151 9.85 5.96 -3.02
N THR A 152 10.93 5.93 -3.80
CA THR A 152 10.90 5.77 -5.27
C THR A 152 11.48 4.44 -5.74
N ALA A 153 11.94 3.60 -4.83
CA ALA A 153 12.40 2.24 -5.15
C ALA A 153 11.29 1.38 -5.79
N PRO A 154 9.98 1.54 -5.45
CA PRO A 154 8.89 0.80 -6.10
C PRO A 154 8.85 0.97 -7.62
N VAL A 155 9.20 2.14 -8.15
CA VAL A 155 9.26 2.39 -9.61
C VAL A 155 10.25 1.42 -10.27
N LYS A 156 11.46 1.30 -9.69
CA LYS A 156 12.50 0.39 -10.19
C LYS A 156 12.09 -1.08 -10.09
N ALA A 157 11.37 -1.46 -9.02
CA ALA A 157 10.87 -2.81 -8.86
C ALA A 157 9.80 -3.13 -9.92
N ALA A 158 8.87 -2.20 -10.15
CA ALA A 158 7.81 -2.32 -11.16
C ALA A 158 8.38 -2.45 -12.58
N GLU A 159 9.33 -1.59 -12.97
CA GLU A 159 10.00 -1.67 -14.28
C GLU A 159 10.70 -3.01 -14.49
N LYS A 160 11.35 -3.56 -13.45
CA LYS A 160 11.98 -4.88 -13.53
C LYS A 160 10.96 -6.01 -13.68
N ALA A 161 9.84 -5.96 -12.96
CA ALA A 161 8.77 -6.94 -13.07
C ALA A 161 8.13 -6.91 -14.48
N LEU A 162 7.83 -5.71 -14.99
CA LEU A 162 7.33 -5.51 -16.35
C LEU A 162 8.31 -6.08 -17.40
N LYS A 163 9.60 -5.73 -17.29
CA LYS A 163 10.64 -6.28 -18.18
C LYS A 163 10.72 -7.81 -18.12
N LYS A 164 10.60 -8.41 -16.93
CA LYS A 164 10.67 -9.87 -16.73
C LYS A 164 9.45 -10.59 -17.30
N SER A 165 8.27 -9.97 -17.25
CA SER A 165 7.04 -10.54 -17.83
C SER A 165 6.91 -10.31 -19.33
N GLY A 166 7.60 -9.31 -19.88
CA GLY A 166 7.39 -8.85 -21.26
C GLY A 166 6.12 -8.01 -21.44
N LEU A 167 5.44 -7.65 -20.35
CA LEU A 167 4.27 -6.78 -20.34
C LEU A 167 4.69 -5.31 -20.20
N THR A 168 3.75 -4.44 -20.54
CA THR A 168 3.88 -2.98 -20.49
C THR A 168 2.92 -2.38 -19.48
N LEU A 169 3.09 -1.09 -19.16
CA LEU A 169 2.15 -0.38 -18.29
C LEU A 169 0.73 -0.33 -18.86
N GLN A 170 0.60 -0.34 -20.19
CA GLN A 170 -0.68 -0.32 -20.89
C GLN A 170 -1.47 -1.62 -20.72
N ASP A 171 -0.76 -2.73 -20.47
CA ASP A 171 -1.40 -4.03 -20.21
C ASP A 171 -2.01 -4.12 -18.81
N MET A 172 -1.65 -3.20 -17.89
CA MET A 172 -2.15 -3.21 -16.52
C MET A 172 -3.52 -2.53 -16.43
N ASP A 173 -4.49 -3.27 -15.90
CA ASP A 173 -5.81 -2.76 -15.62
C ASP A 173 -5.85 -1.97 -14.30
N LEU A 174 -5.12 -2.45 -13.29
CA LEU A 174 -5.08 -1.86 -11.95
C LEU A 174 -3.68 -1.90 -11.35
N PHE A 175 -3.43 -0.98 -10.43
CA PHE A 175 -2.23 -0.91 -9.62
C PHE A 175 -2.60 -0.80 -8.13
N GLU A 176 -1.88 -1.54 -7.29
CA GLU A 176 -1.89 -1.34 -5.84
C GLU A 176 -0.48 -0.93 -5.40
N VAL A 177 -0.31 0.33 -5.04
CA VAL A 177 0.96 0.92 -4.63
C VAL A 177 0.84 1.34 -3.18
N ASN A 178 1.64 0.73 -2.29
CA ASN A 178 1.51 0.98 -0.87
C ASN A 178 1.80 2.46 -0.51
N GLU A 179 0.84 3.09 0.17
CA GLU A 179 0.89 4.49 0.55
C GLU A 179 1.51 4.68 1.94
N ALA A 180 2.77 4.27 2.14
CA ALA A 180 3.47 4.56 3.40
C ALA A 180 3.43 6.09 3.70
N PHE A 181 3.56 6.87 2.64
CA PHE A 181 3.25 8.29 2.58
C PHE A 181 2.57 8.58 1.24
N ALA A 182 1.65 9.55 1.17
CA ALA A 182 0.98 9.93 -0.09
C ALA A 182 1.99 10.23 -1.22
N VAL A 183 3.12 10.85 -0.88
CA VAL A 183 4.20 11.16 -1.82
C VAL A 183 4.81 9.91 -2.50
N VAL A 184 4.79 8.73 -1.85
CA VAL A 184 5.30 7.48 -2.45
C VAL A 184 4.49 7.13 -3.70
N THR A 185 3.17 7.09 -3.55
CA THR A 185 2.26 6.75 -4.64
C THR A 185 2.18 7.85 -5.68
N LEU A 186 2.16 9.12 -5.27
CA LEU A 186 2.21 10.26 -6.19
C LEU A 186 3.49 10.27 -7.04
N ALA A 187 4.65 10.00 -6.43
CA ALA A 187 5.91 9.89 -7.17
C ALA A 187 5.90 8.70 -8.14
N PHE A 188 5.30 7.56 -7.75
CA PHE A 188 5.13 6.39 -8.61
C PHE A 188 4.23 6.70 -9.83
N ILE A 189 3.07 7.32 -9.60
CA ILE A 189 2.14 7.77 -10.65
C ILE A 189 2.86 8.73 -11.61
N LYS A 190 3.54 9.74 -11.08
CA LYS A 190 4.23 10.77 -11.88
C LYS A 190 5.36 10.19 -12.74
N GLN A 191 6.19 9.30 -12.19
CA GLN A 191 7.32 8.74 -12.93
C GLN A 191 6.90 7.74 -14.00
N LEU A 192 5.85 6.96 -13.75
CA LEU A 192 5.36 5.96 -14.71
C LEU A 192 4.26 6.50 -15.62
N GLY A 193 3.81 7.75 -15.43
CA GLY A 193 2.77 8.38 -16.24
C GLY A 193 1.42 7.65 -16.13
N LEU A 194 1.05 7.25 -14.91
CA LEU A 194 -0.17 6.47 -14.68
C LEU A 194 -1.41 7.34 -14.57
N ASP A 195 -2.54 6.73 -14.89
CA ASP A 195 -3.85 7.26 -14.55
C ASP A 195 -4.15 6.94 -13.08
N GLU A 196 -4.39 7.98 -12.27
CA GLU A 196 -4.72 7.87 -10.85
C GLU A 196 -6.01 7.07 -10.60
N ASP A 197 -6.92 6.99 -11.58
CA ASP A 197 -8.15 6.20 -11.50
C ASP A 197 -7.91 4.67 -11.60
N LYS A 198 -6.69 4.26 -11.95
CA LYS A 198 -6.26 2.86 -11.93
C LYS A 198 -5.45 2.47 -10.70
N VAL A 199 -5.01 3.44 -9.89
CA VAL A 199 -4.12 3.19 -8.74
C VAL A 199 -4.93 3.25 -7.45
N ASN A 200 -4.84 2.23 -6.60
CA ASN A 200 -5.49 2.16 -5.28
C ASN A 200 -6.98 2.52 -5.33
N VAL A 201 -7.71 1.83 -6.21
CA VAL A 201 -9.10 2.17 -6.56
C VAL A 201 -10.09 2.01 -5.39
N HIS A 202 -9.68 1.30 -4.34
CA HIS A 202 -10.43 1.12 -3.09
C HIS A 202 -9.83 1.87 -1.89
N GLY A 203 -8.89 2.79 -2.16
CA GLY A 203 -8.05 3.45 -1.17
C GLY A 203 -6.86 2.60 -0.77
N GLY A 204 -5.85 3.22 -0.17
CA GLY A 204 -4.62 2.55 0.24
C GLY A 204 -4.26 2.79 1.70
N ALA A 205 -2.98 2.64 2.01
CA ALA A 205 -2.49 2.60 3.39
C ALA A 205 -2.63 3.93 4.15
N VAL A 206 -2.78 5.07 3.48
CA VAL A 206 -3.08 6.34 4.17
C VAL A 206 -4.43 6.28 4.88
N SER A 207 -5.41 5.58 4.30
CA SER A 207 -6.77 5.48 4.85
C SER A 207 -7.13 4.12 5.45
N LEU A 208 -6.44 3.06 5.06
CA LEU A 208 -6.66 1.70 5.56
C LEU A 208 -5.62 1.27 6.60
N GLY A 209 -4.49 1.97 6.66
CA GLY A 209 -3.39 1.71 7.58
C GLY A 209 -2.24 0.89 6.98
N HIS A 210 -1.11 0.88 7.70
CA HIS A 210 0.14 0.22 7.28
C HIS A 210 0.71 -0.70 8.37
N PRO A 211 0.13 -1.90 8.56
CA PRO A 211 0.75 -2.96 9.34
C PRO A 211 2.01 -3.49 8.62
N LEU A 212 3.17 -2.89 8.92
CA LEU A 212 4.44 -3.02 8.19
C LEU A 212 4.71 -4.41 7.60
N GLY A 213 4.67 -5.45 8.45
CA GLY A 213 5.02 -6.82 8.08
C GLY A 213 4.02 -7.53 7.16
N CYS A 214 2.77 -7.07 7.07
CA CYS A 214 1.73 -7.72 6.26
C CYS A 214 1.26 -6.87 5.07
N SER A 215 1.56 -5.57 5.02
CA SER A 215 1.05 -4.68 3.98
C SER A 215 1.38 -5.14 2.55
N GLY A 216 2.53 -5.76 2.32
CA GLY A 216 2.88 -6.35 1.02
C GLY A 216 1.90 -7.45 0.59
N ALA A 217 1.51 -8.35 1.49
CA ALA A 217 0.50 -9.37 1.22
C ALA A 217 -0.90 -8.75 1.11
N ARG A 218 -1.24 -7.77 1.98
CA ARG A 218 -2.53 -7.08 1.95
C ARG A 218 -2.77 -6.39 0.61
N ILE A 219 -1.78 -5.68 0.06
CA ILE A 219 -1.95 -4.98 -1.22
C ILE A 219 -2.17 -5.95 -2.40
N VAL A 220 -1.58 -7.16 -2.34
CA VAL A 220 -1.80 -8.20 -3.34
C VAL A 220 -3.21 -8.78 -3.23
N VAL A 221 -3.69 -9.02 -2.01
CA VAL A 221 -5.06 -9.51 -1.76
C VAL A 221 -6.09 -8.51 -2.28
N THR A 222 -5.93 -7.22 -1.95
CA THR A 222 -6.85 -6.17 -2.42
C THR A 222 -6.79 -6.00 -3.95
N LEU A 223 -5.60 -6.04 -4.55
CA LEU A 223 -5.44 -5.97 -6.01
C LEU A 223 -6.20 -7.12 -6.70
N LEU A 224 -6.05 -8.34 -6.20
CA LEU A 224 -6.69 -9.53 -6.76
C LEU A 224 -8.22 -9.40 -6.73
N ASN A 225 -8.78 -9.00 -5.59
CA ASN A 225 -10.22 -8.81 -5.46
C ASN A 225 -10.73 -7.67 -6.34
N ALA A 226 -9.97 -6.57 -6.45
CA ALA A 226 -10.32 -5.45 -7.34
C ALA A 226 -10.33 -5.86 -8.82
N LEU A 227 -9.35 -6.67 -9.27
CA LEU A 227 -9.32 -7.21 -10.63
C LEU A 227 -10.56 -8.07 -10.90
N HIS A 228 -10.90 -9.01 -10.02
CA HIS A 228 -12.10 -9.84 -10.18
C HIS A 228 -13.39 -9.01 -10.26
N LYS A 229 -13.56 -8.02 -9.37
CA LYS A 229 -14.75 -7.16 -9.38
C LYS A 229 -14.87 -6.29 -10.62
N LYS A 230 -13.74 -5.88 -11.20
CA LYS A 230 -13.70 -5.07 -12.43
C LYS A 230 -13.58 -5.90 -13.71
N ASN A 231 -13.57 -7.23 -13.63
CA ASN A 231 -13.20 -8.12 -14.74
C ASN A 231 -11.86 -7.70 -15.40
N GLY A 232 -10.93 -7.19 -14.60
CA GLY A 232 -9.58 -6.87 -15.03
C GLY A 232 -8.74 -8.14 -15.14
N LYS A 233 -7.74 -8.09 -16.01
CA LYS A 233 -6.86 -9.22 -16.31
C LYS A 233 -5.53 -9.10 -15.59
N TYR A 234 -4.79 -8.01 -15.80
CA TYR A 234 -3.46 -7.86 -15.21
C TYR A 234 -3.43 -6.73 -14.18
N GLY A 235 -2.72 -6.95 -13.08
CA GLY A 235 -2.45 -5.91 -12.11
C GLY A 235 -1.03 -5.95 -11.58
N LEU A 236 -0.57 -4.79 -11.12
CA LEU A 236 0.77 -4.62 -10.54
C LEU A 236 0.66 -4.12 -9.09
N ALA A 237 1.20 -4.90 -8.16
CA ALA A 237 1.37 -4.51 -6.77
C ALA A 237 2.82 -4.05 -6.53
N ALA A 238 3.03 -2.94 -5.82
CA ALA A 238 4.37 -2.43 -5.49
C ALA A 238 4.43 -1.83 -4.08
N ILE A 239 5.52 -2.09 -3.37
CA ILE A 239 5.74 -1.61 -2.00
C ILE A 239 7.19 -1.23 -1.77
N CYS A 240 7.41 -0.13 -1.05
CA CYS A 240 8.73 0.32 -0.62
C CYS A 240 9.12 -0.33 0.72
N ASN A 241 10.42 -0.52 0.94
CA ASN A 241 11.00 -1.05 2.16
C ASN A 241 11.97 -0.03 2.75
N GLY A 242 11.90 0.21 4.07
CA GLY A 242 12.88 1.02 4.78
C GLY A 242 14.30 0.52 4.52
N GLY A 243 15.26 1.45 4.37
CA GLY A 243 16.63 1.11 3.98
C GLY A 243 16.90 1.09 2.47
N GLY A 244 15.94 1.53 1.63
CA GLY A 244 16.16 1.76 0.20
C GLY A 244 15.68 0.64 -0.73
N GLY A 245 15.03 -0.38 -0.20
CA GLY A 245 14.51 -1.51 -0.97
C GLY A 245 13.08 -1.30 -1.48
N ALA A 246 12.65 -2.18 -2.38
CA ALA A 246 11.25 -2.32 -2.80
C ALA A 246 11.03 -3.67 -3.47
N SER A 247 9.77 -4.09 -3.49
CA SER A 247 9.31 -5.28 -4.20
C SER A 247 8.11 -4.94 -5.06
N ALA A 248 8.00 -5.59 -6.22
CA ALA A 248 6.82 -5.51 -7.09
C ALA A 248 6.44 -6.89 -7.62
N MET A 249 5.14 -7.08 -7.85
CA MET A 249 4.57 -8.33 -8.38
C MET A 249 3.51 -8.00 -9.43
N ILE A 250 3.53 -8.75 -10.54
CA ILE A 250 2.49 -8.71 -11.56
C ILE A 250 1.71 -10.02 -11.48
N ILE A 251 0.40 -9.89 -11.35
CA ILE A 251 -0.54 -11.02 -11.30
C ILE A 251 -1.53 -10.95 -12.45
N GLU A 252 -1.98 -12.11 -12.90
CA GLU A 252 -3.09 -12.29 -13.84
C GLU A 252 -4.27 -12.91 -13.08
N ALA A 253 -5.43 -12.26 -13.11
CA ALA A 253 -6.69 -12.79 -12.58
C ALA A 253 -7.20 -13.95 -13.47
N MET A 254 -7.80 -14.98 -12.85
CA MET A 254 -8.20 -16.25 -13.50
C MET A 254 -9.71 -16.47 -13.55
#